data_AF-V6HZB4-F1
#
_entry.id   AF-V6HZB4-F1
#
_cell.length_a   1.000
_cell.length_b   1.000
_cell.length_c   1.000
_cell.angle_alpha   90.00
_cell.angle_beta   90.00
_cell.angle_gamma   90.00
#
_symmetry.space_group_name_H-M   'P 1'
#
loop_
_entity.id
_entity.type
_entity.pdbx_description
1 polymer ?
#
loop_
_entity_poly.entity_id
_entity_poly.type
_entity_poly.pdbx_seq_one_letter_code
_entity_poly.pdbx_strand_id
1 'polypeptide(L)'
;MNVNLIVILCIVCAACRANLRTSFDDLPVENEFRKGVPDGKDWNGSYLVTASEIWADKLKRVLSDSNNFSRPDLDRDHIQEGFSELERLGKRAFLITIRPKFGGREVTELGETGVRLGTCDAIDKLEFPYTYVVFPESWFNKLERYPKNPSETYVTLIKPRKKARPYYEEETRRIVATFQKSCVSPGENKLEVQILGYELLLFRFIFQYD
;
A
#
# COMPACT_ATOMS: atom_id res chain seq x y z
N MET A 1 -51.34 24.58 -18.87
CA MET A 1 -49.87 24.54 -18.64
C MET A 1 -49.62 23.63 -17.45
N ASN A 2 -49.05 22.45 -17.70
CA ASN A 2 -49.12 21.29 -16.81
C ASN A 2 -48.03 21.32 -15.72
N VAL A 3 -48.43 21.65 -14.50
CA VAL A 3 -47.61 21.63 -13.27
C VAL A 3 -47.02 20.24 -13.01
N ASN A 4 -47.68 19.17 -13.46
CA ASN A 4 -47.22 17.78 -13.31
C ASN A 4 -45.98 17.44 -14.16
N LEU A 5 -45.69 18.19 -15.23
CA LEU A 5 -44.50 17.93 -16.06
C LEU A 5 -43.21 18.46 -15.39
N ILE A 6 -43.34 19.52 -14.58
CA ILE A 6 -42.21 20.18 -13.91
C ILE A 6 -41.71 19.33 -12.72
N VAL A 7 -42.62 18.66 -12.00
CA VAL A 7 -42.26 17.82 -10.86
C VAL A 7 -41.52 16.55 -11.31
N ILE A 8 -41.89 15.96 -12.44
CA ILE A 8 -41.21 14.77 -12.99
C ILE A 8 -39.79 15.12 -13.47
N LEU A 9 -39.57 16.33 -14.02
CA LEU A 9 -38.24 16.77 -14.46
C LEU A 9 -37.27 16.97 -13.28
N CYS A 10 -37.76 17.39 -12.12
CA CYS A 10 -36.93 17.55 -10.91
C CYS A 10 -36.52 16.20 -10.28
N ILE A 11 -37.33 15.15 -10.40
CA ILE A 11 -36.99 13.82 -9.87
C ILE A 11 -35.95 13.12 -10.76
N VAL A 12 -35.96 13.36 -12.08
CA VAL A 12 -34.95 12.81 -13.01
C VAL A 12 -33.59 13.51 -12.87
N CYS A 13 -33.56 14.80 -12.48
CA CYS A 13 -32.31 15.48 -12.12
C CYS A 13 -31.71 15.02 -10.79
N ALA A 14 -32.51 14.48 -9.87
CA ALA A 14 -32.03 13.91 -8.61
C ALA A 14 -31.47 12.47 -8.76
N ALA A 15 -31.77 11.78 -9.87
CA ALA A 15 -31.30 10.43 -10.15
C ALA A 15 -30.08 10.36 -11.09
N CYS A 16 -29.61 11.49 -11.62
CA CYS A 16 -28.42 11.54 -12.48
C CYS A 16 -27.15 11.83 -11.68
N ARG A 17 -26.43 10.75 -11.37
CA ARG A 17 -24.97 10.73 -11.17
C ARG A 17 -24.43 11.59 -10.02
N ALA A 18 -24.66 11.15 -8.79
CA ALA A 18 -23.62 11.24 -7.76
C ALA A 18 -22.52 10.18 -8.03
N ASN A 19 -21.94 10.21 -9.24
CA ASN A 19 -20.57 9.73 -9.39
C ASN A 19 -19.72 10.78 -8.69
N LEU A 20 -19.24 10.46 -7.49
CA LEU A 20 -18.18 11.19 -6.82
C LEU A 20 -16.95 11.14 -7.75
N ARG A 21 -16.91 12.06 -8.72
CA ARG A 21 -15.69 12.45 -9.41
C ARG A 21 -14.87 13.20 -8.39
N THR A 22 -13.89 12.51 -7.79
CA THR A 22 -12.70 13.16 -7.27
C THR A 22 -12.10 13.98 -8.42
N SER A 23 -12.20 15.30 -8.29
CA SER A 23 -11.51 16.27 -9.13
C SER A 23 -10.00 16.05 -9.00
N PHE A 24 -9.43 15.50 -10.07
CA PHE A 24 -7.99 15.45 -10.37
C PHE A 24 -7.86 15.80 -11.86
N ASP A 25 -8.38 16.96 -12.26
CA ASP A 25 -8.24 17.40 -13.65
C ASP A 25 -7.09 18.42 -13.76
N ASP A 26 -6.21 18.09 -14.71
CA ASP A 26 -5.18 18.89 -15.38
C ASP A 26 -3.72 18.77 -14.93
N LEU A 27 -3.19 17.53 -14.94
CA LEU A 27 -1.81 17.17 -15.33
C LEU A 27 -1.82 15.73 -15.94
N PRO A 28 -0.88 15.34 -16.81
CA PRO A 28 -0.93 14.04 -17.51
C PRO A 28 -0.99 12.86 -16.51
N VAL A 29 -2.00 12.00 -16.70
CA VAL A 29 -2.43 10.95 -15.76
C VAL A 29 -1.63 9.65 -15.98
N GLU A 30 -0.38 9.60 -15.53
CA GLU A 30 0.27 8.32 -15.23
C GLU A 30 0.24 8.09 -13.71
N ASN A 31 -0.64 7.18 -13.28
CA ASN A 31 -0.76 6.74 -11.90
C ASN A 31 0.57 6.16 -11.42
N GLU A 32 1.37 6.93 -10.66
CA GLU A 32 2.63 6.48 -10.04
C GLU A 32 2.45 5.39 -8.94
N PHE A 33 1.34 4.67 -8.95
CA PHE A 33 1.16 3.36 -8.37
C PHE A 33 -0.13 2.72 -8.92
N ARG A 34 -0.10 1.41 -9.19
CA ARG A 34 -1.31 0.63 -9.50
C ARG A 34 -1.65 -0.22 -8.29
N LYS A 35 -2.84 -0.06 -7.71
CA LYS A 35 -3.23 -0.83 -6.52
C LYS A 35 -3.83 -2.17 -6.94
N GLY A 36 -3.37 -3.26 -6.32
CA GLY A 36 -3.95 -4.58 -6.51
C GLY A 36 -5.33 -4.68 -5.86
N VAL A 37 -6.27 -5.31 -6.55
CA VAL A 37 -7.61 -5.60 -6.03
C VAL A 37 -7.58 -6.94 -5.28
N PRO A 38 -8.04 -7.00 -4.03
CA PRO A 38 -8.16 -8.27 -3.29
C PRO A 38 -8.92 -9.34 -4.07
N ASP A 39 -8.32 -10.51 -4.29
CA ASP A 39 -8.96 -11.67 -4.95
C ASP A 39 -9.55 -12.62 -3.89
N GLY A 40 -10.81 -12.38 -3.49
CA GLY A 40 -11.60 -13.28 -2.65
C GLY A 40 -11.99 -12.75 -1.27
N LYS A 41 -12.80 -13.54 -0.55
CA LYS A 41 -13.31 -13.26 0.81
C LYS A 41 -12.40 -13.80 1.94
N ASP A 42 -11.38 -14.59 1.61
CA ASP A 42 -10.56 -15.35 2.57
C ASP A 42 -9.48 -14.53 3.27
N TRP A 43 -9.65 -13.21 3.34
CA TRP A 43 -8.79 -12.33 4.11
C TRP A 43 -9.16 -12.37 5.60
N ASN A 44 -9.33 -13.58 6.12
CA ASN A 44 -9.66 -13.85 7.51
C ASN A 44 -8.38 -14.24 8.24
N GLY A 45 -7.61 -13.22 8.62
CA GLY A 45 -6.38 -13.38 9.38
C GLY A 45 -6.13 -12.18 10.26
N SER A 46 -5.16 -12.32 11.15
CA SER A 46 -4.70 -11.30 12.10
C SER A 46 -4.07 -10.07 11.44
N TYR A 47 -3.90 -10.08 10.12
CA TYR A 47 -3.19 -9.05 9.36
C TYR A 47 -4.04 -8.44 8.24
N LEU A 48 -3.78 -7.17 7.98
CA LEU A 48 -4.25 -6.44 6.81
C LEU A 48 -3.07 -6.30 5.84
N VAL A 49 -3.22 -6.87 4.65
CA VAL A 49 -2.20 -6.83 3.60
C VAL A 49 -2.69 -5.97 2.44
N THR A 50 -1.82 -5.13 1.91
CA THR A 50 -2.08 -4.34 0.69
C THR A 50 -0.92 -4.49 -0.27
N ALA A 51 -1.19 -4.59 -1.56
CA ALA A 51 -0.16 -4.62 -2.60
C ALA A 51 -0.42 -3.54 -3.66
N SER A 52 0.65 -2.91 -4.12
CA SER A 52 0.63 -1.95 -5.22
C SER A 52 1.86 -2.10 -6.09
N GLU A 53 1.71 -2.04 -7.40
CA GLU A 53 2.82 -1.86 -8.32
C GLU A 53 3.33 -0.42 -8.18
N ILE A 54 4.64 -0.24 -8.07
CA ILE A 54 5.32 1.04 -7.87
C ILE A 54 6.45 1.21 -8.89
N TRP A 55 6.69 2.45 -9.30
CA TRP A 55 7.58 2.76 -10.41
C TRP A 55 8.38 4.03 -10.11
N ALA A 56 9.50 4.21 -10.81
CA ALA A 56 10.28 5.44 -10.89
C ALA A 56 10.47 6.15 -9.52
N ASP A 57 10.00 7.40 -9.41
CA ASP A 57 10.17 8.24 -8.22
C ASP A 57 9.52 7.65 -6.98
N LYS A 58 8.39 6.94 -7.12
CA LYS A 58 7.77 6.28 -5.98
C LYS A 58 8.66 5.18 -5.45
N LEU A 59 9.24 4.37 -6.33
CA LEU A 59 10.21 3.36 -5.94
C LEU A 59 11.40 4.01 -5.24
N LYS A 60 12.05 5.01 -5.85
CA LYS A 60 13.16 5.76 -5.22
C LYS A 60 12.81 6.29 -3.83
N ARG A 61 11.63 6.90 -3.68
CA ARG A 61 11.15 7.43 -2.38
C ARG A 61 10.93 6.33 -1.36
N VAL A 62 10.38 5.19 -1.77
CA VAL A 62 10.20 4.04 -0.86
C VAL A 62 11.56 3.58 -0.38
N LEU A 63 12.53 3.40 -1.26
CA LEU A 63 13.83 2.83 -0.92
C LEU A 63 14.73 3.76 -0.12
N SER A 64 14.60 5.08 -0.34
CA SER A 64 15.32 6.10 0.41
C SER A 64 14.64 6.50 1.73
N ASP A 65 13.47 5.93 2.05
CA ASP A 65 12.77 6.25 3.30
C ASP A 65 13.56 5.72 4.50
N SER A 66 14.08 6.63 5.31
CA SER A 66 14.82 6.30 6.54
C SER A 66 13.98 5.52 7.55
N ASN A 67 12.65 5.57 7.47
CA ASN A 67 11.77 4.78 8.33
C ASN A 67 11.75 3.29 7.99
N ASN A 68 12.22 2.90 6.80
CA ASN A 68 12.43 1.48 6.47
C ASN A 68 13.56 0.83 7.28
N PHE A 69 14.34 1.65 8.00
CA PHE A 69 15.50 1.22 8.80
C PHE A 69 15.25 1.49 10.29
N SER A 70 13.99 1.39 10.74
CA SER A 70 13.64 1.66 12.14
C SER A 70 14.26 0.67 13.14
N ARG A 71 14.95 -0.37 12.66
CA ARG A 71 15.77 -1.30 13.46
C ARG A 71 17.24 -1.22 12.99
N PRO A 72 18.20 -1.06 13.92
CA PRO A 72 19.60 -0.72 13.62
C PRO A 72 20.42 -1.86 12.99
N ASP A 73 19.85 -3.05 12.76
CA ASP A 73 20.60 -4.25 12.37
C ASP A 73 20.62 -4.53 10.85
N LEU A 74 20.08 -3.63 10.02
CA LEU A 74 20.05 -3.79 8.56
C LEU A 74 20.94 -2.73 7.88
N ASP A 75 22.06 -3.21 7.35
CA ASP A 75 23.13 -2.42 6.75
C ASP A 75 22.62 -1.66 5.52
N ARG A 76 22.66 -0.33 5.59
CA ARG A 76 22.09 0.59 4.60
C ARG A 76 22.79 0.50 3.23
N ASP A 77 24.06 0.13 3.23
CA ASP A 77 24.94 0.16 2.06
C ASP A 77 24.66 -1.03 1.10
N HIS A 78 24.36 -2.22 1.64
CA HIS A 78 24.04 -3.42 0.85
C HIS A 78 22.74 -3.27 0.04
N ILE A 79 21.82 -2.44 0.53
CA ILE A 79 20.53 -2.21 -0.10
C ILE A 79 20.69 -1.28 -1.32
N GLN A 80 21.54 -0.24 -1.23
CA GLN A 80 21.75 0.71 -2.33
C GLN A 80 22.41 0.07 -3.56
N GLU A 81 23.29 -0.90 -3.38
CA GLU A 81 23.96 -1.63 -4.47
C GLU A 81 22.97 -2.52 -5.23
N GLY A 82 22.12 -3.30 -4.53
CA GLY A 82 21.12 -4.17 -5.17
C GLY A 82 20.03 -3.42 -5.98
N PHE A 83 19.76 -2.14 -5.64
CA PHE A 83 18.72 -1.35 -6.31
C PHE A 83 19.16 -0.58 -7.54
N SER A 84 20.43 -0.18 -7.61
CA SER A 84 20.99 0.42 -8.81
C SER A 84 20.90 -0.55 -10.01
N GLU A 85 20.91 -1.85 -9.73
CA GLU A 85 20.65 -2.89 -10.72
C GLU A 85 19.17 -3.05 -11.09
N LEU A 86 18.24 -2.79 -10.15
CA LEU A 86 16.79 -2.93 -10.36
C LEU A 86 16.24 -1.91 -11.38
N GLU A 87 16.70 -0.66 -11.34
CA GLU A 87 16.32 0.36 -12.34
C GLU A 87 16.89 0.03 -13.73
N ARG A 88 18.06 -0.63 -13.80
CA ARG A 88 18.75 -0.95 -15.06
C ARG A 88 18.11 -2.11 -15.83
N LEU A 89 17.35 -2.98 -15.17
CA LEU A 89 16.91 -4.28 -15.70
C LEU A 89 15.48 -4.31 -16.26
N GLY A 90 14.75 -3.19 -16.33
CA GLY A 90 13.39 -3.17 -16.87
C GLY A 90 12.39 -4.04 -16.08
N LYS A 91 12.67 -4.23 -14.78
CA LYS A 91 11.87 -5.03 -13.85
C LYS A 91 10.62 -4.27 -13.40
N ARG A 92 9.59 -5.01 -12.99
CA ARG A 92 8.36 -4.49 -12.39
C ARG A 92 8.45 -4.63 -10.87
N ALA A 93 8.17 -3.57 -10.13
CA ALA A 93 8.30 -3.56 -8.67
C ALA A 93 6.93 -3.47 -8.00
N PHE A 94 6.75 -4.24 -6.94
CA PHE A 94 5.53 -4.28 -6.14
C PHE A 94 5.87 -3.98 -4.68
N LEU A 95 5.19 -2.97 -4.13
CA LEU A 95 5.19 -2.68 -2.71
C LEU A 95 4.03 -3.42 -2.04
N ILE A 96 4.38 -4.33 -1.13
CA ILE A 96 3.44 -4.99 -0.25
C ILE A 96 3.60 -4.40 1.15
N THR A 97 2.49 -4.14 1.83
CA THR A 97 2.49 -3.63 3.20
C THR A 97 1.59 -4.53 4.05
N ILE A 98 2.18 -5.10 5.10
CA ILE A 98 1.53 -6.00 6.05
C ILE A 98 1.41 -5.28 7.39
N ARG A 99 0.22 -5.27 7.96
CA ARG A 99 -0.11 -4.55 9.20
C ARG A 99 -0.97 -5.43 10.10
N PRO A 100 -0.92 -5.25 11.43
CA PRO A 100 -1.85 -5.94 12.30
C PRO A 100 -3.28 -5.42 12.06
N LYS A 101 -4.28 -6.29 12.10
CA LYS A 101 -5.67 -5.85 12.33
C LYS A 101 -5.82 -5.42 13.78
N PHE A 102 -6.86 -4.66 14.09
CA PHE A 102 -7.18 -4.33 15.49
C PHE A 102 -7.41 -5.61 16.29
N GLY A 103 -6.68 -5.80 17.40
CA GLY A 103 -6.68 -7.05 18.17
C GLY A 103 -5.98 -8.23 17.48
N GLY A 104 -5.25 -7.99 16.39
CA GLY A 104 -4.43 -8.97 15.70
C GLY A 104 -3.09 -9.23 16.38
N ARG A 105 -2.26 -10.06 15.76
CA ARG A 105 -0.91 -10.41 16.22
C ARG A 105 0.10 -9.36 15.75
N GLU A 106 1.20 -9.25 16.46
CA GLU A 106 2.29 -8.34 16.09
C GLU A 106 2.98 -8.81 14.80
N VAL A 107 3.42 -7.84 13.99
CA VAL A 107 4.09 -8.08 12.70
C VAL A 107 5.53 -8.62 12.89
N THR A 108 6.08 -8.45 14.08
CA THR A 108 7.37 -9.02 14.52
C THR A 108 7.41 -10.53 14.48
N GLU A 109 6.26 -11.19 14.70
CA GLU A 109 6.13 -12.64 14.72
C GLU A 109 5.84 -13.25 13.34
N LEU A 110 5.74 -12.43 12.29
CA LEU A 110 5.58 -12.94 10.93
C LEU A 110 6.86 -13.70 10.52
N GLY A 111 6.69 -14.96 10.13
CA GLY A 111 7.79 -15.74 9.58
C GLY A 111 8.14 -15.33 8.15
N GLU A 112 8.60 -16.28 7.35
CA GLU A 112 9.10 -16.01 6.00
C GLU A 112 7.97 -15.58 5.06
N THR A 113 8.24 -14.62 4.18
CA THR A 113 7.26 -14.16 3.19
C THR A 113 7.62 -14.61 1.77
N GLY A 114 6.73 -15.31 1.10
CA GLY A 114 6.85 -15.64 -0.32
C GLY A 114 6.06 -14.63 -1.16
N VAL A 115 6.59 -14.23 -2.32
CA VAL A 115 5.86 -13.35 -3.26
C VAL A 115 5.96 -13.91 -4.67
N ARG A 116 4.82 -14.12 -5.31
CA ARG A 116 4.69 -14.67 -6.66
C ARG A 116 3.79 -13.82 -7.54
N LEU A 117 4.11 -13.72 -8.82
CA LEU A 117 3.28 -13.07 -9.83
C LEU A 117 2.93 -14.11 -10.91
N GLY A 118 1.70 -14.61 -10.90
CA GLY A 118 1.30 -15.76 -11.70
C GLY A 118 2.16 -16.99 -11.38
N THR A 119 2.96 -17.43 -12.35
CA THR A 119 3.91 -18.55 -12.21
C THR A 119 5.34 -18.11 -11.86
N CYS A 120 5.63 -16.81 -11.86
CA CYS A 120 6.96 -16.29 -11.53
C CYS A 120 7.14 -16.10 -10.03
N ASP A 121 8.27 -16.58 -9.49
CA ASP A 121 8.76 -16.14 -8.19
C ASP A 121 9.46 -14.78 -8.32
N ALA A 122 9.51 -14.01 -7.23
CA ALA A 122 10.21 -12.73 -7.20
C ALA A 122 11.71 -12.93 -7.42
N ILE A 123 12.32 -12.08 -8.26
CA ILE A 123 13.76 -12.10 -8.52
C ILE A 123 14.51 -11.55 -7.33
N ASP A 124 14.08 -10.38 -6.89
CA ASP A 124 14.62 -9.68 -5.74
C ASP A 124 13.46 -9.34 -4.82
N LYS A 125 13.66 -9.56 -3.53
CA LYS A 125 12.70 -9.26 -2.48
C LYS A 125 13.44 -8.62 -1.32
N LEU A 126 13.06 -7.40 -0.97
CA LEU A 126 13.56 -6.74 0.23
C LEU A 126 12.43 -6.50 1.22
N GLU A 127 12.70 -6.82 2.48
CA GLU A 127 11.77 -6.66 3.58
C GLU A 127 12.31 -5.61 4.54
N PHE A 128 11.45 -4.69 4.93
CA PHE A 128 11.78 -3.58 5.81
C PHE A 128 10.79 -3.51 6.99
N PRO A 129 11.27 -3.39 8.23
CA PRO A 129 10.41 -2.97 9.32
C PRO A 129 10.01 -1.50 9.10
N TYR A 130 8.76 -1.16 9.41
CA TYR A 130 8.27 0.21 9.31
C TYR A 130 7.27 0.48 10.42
N THR A 131 7.43 1.58 11.16
CA THR A 131 6.55 1.91 12.27
C THR A 131 5.76 3.17 11.96
N TYR A 132 4.44 3.10 12.13
CA TYR A 132 3.57 4.27 12.09
C TYR A 132 3.22 4.74 13.50
N VAL A 133 3.07 6.04 13.67
CA VAL A 133 2.38 6.66 14.80
C VAL A 133 0.92 6.83 14.38
N VAL A 134 0.02 6.24 15.15
CA VAL A 134 -1.42 6.22 14.84
C VAL A 134 -2.19 6.99 15.90
N PHE A 135 -3.08 7.88 15.43
CA PHE A 135 -4.03 8.60 16.27
C PHE A 135 -5.43 7.98 16.06
N PRO A 136 -5.98 7.26 17.06
CA PRO A 136 -7.25 6.53 16.92
C PRO A 136 -8.45 7.46 16.74
N GLU A 137 -8.40 8.64 17.33
CA GLU A 137 -9.48 9.63 17.32
C GLU A 137 -9.06 10.84 16.46
N SER A 138 -9.43 10.82 15.18
CA SER A 138 -9.37 12.04 14.36
C SER A 138 -10.72 12.72 14.28
N TRP A 139 -10.68 14.02 13.96
CA TRP A 139 -11.87 14.85 13.78
C TRP A 139 -12.86 14.33 12.74
N PHE A 140 -12.45 13.38 11.88
CA PHE A 140 -13.21 12.88 10.74
C PHE A 140 -13.53 11.38 10.82
N ASN A 141 -13.44 10.74 12.00
CA ASN A 141 -13.57 9.27 12.14
C ASN A 141 -12.59 8.47 11.24
N LYS A 142 -11.49 9.10 10.82
CA LYS A 142 -10.43 8.48 10.01
C LYS A 142 -9.21 8.23 10.87
N LEU A 143 -8.67 7.01 10.88
CA LEU A 143 -7.39 6.73 11.52
C LEU A 143 -6.28 7.54 10.84
N GLU A 144 -5.73 8.54 11.53
CA GLU A 144 -4.57 9.28 11.05
C GLU A 144 -3.31 8.47 11.35
N ARG A 145 -2.49 8.23 10.32
CA ARG A 145 -1.23 7.50 10.43
C ARG A 145 -0.10 8.32 9.84
N TYR A 146 1.00 8.38 10.56
CA TYR A 146 2.21 9.05 10.09
C TYR A 146 3.44 8.19 10.36
N PRO A 147 4.52 8.30 9.56
CA PRO A 147 5.78 7.62 9.86
C PRO A 147 6.30 7.98 11.26
N LYS A 148 6.93 7.04 11.96
CA LYS A 148 7.48 7.24 13.31
C LYS A 148 8.54 8.35 13.36
N ASN A 149 9.42 8.38 12.36
CA ASN A 149 10.43 9.40 12.13
C ASN A 149 10.02 10.23 10.90
N PRO A 150 9.04 11.13 11.05
CA PRO A 150 8.52 11.92 9.94
C PRO A 150 9.59 12.85 9.35
N SER A 151 9.53 13.08 8.04
CA SER A 151 10.27 14.18 7.42
C SER A 151 9.85 15.53 8.02
N GLU A 152 10.69 16.56 7.87
CA GLU A 152 10.44 17.90 8.42
C GLU A 152 9.03 18.44 8.11
N THR A 153 8.51 18.12 6.92
CA THR A 153 7.16 18.47 6.47
C THR A 153 6.05 17.98 7.39
N TYR A 154 6.22 16.81 8.03
CA TYR A 154 5.21 16.21 8.91
C TYR A 154 5.56 16.37 10.40
N VAL A 155 6.80 16.71 10.76
CA VAL A 155 7.23 16.94 12.15
C VAL A 155 6.36 18.01 12.83
N THR A 156 6.05 19.08 12.11
CA THR A 156 5.22 20.21 12.59
C THR A 156 3.76 19.80 12.85
N LEU A 157 3.29 18.75 12.17
CA LEU A 157 1.95 18.20 12.33
C LEU A 157 1.88 17.15 13.46
N ILE A 158 2.93 16.35 13.63
CA ILE A 158 2.92 15.19 14.55
C ILE A 158 3.29 15.60 15.98
N LYS A 159 4.31 16.44 16.17
CA LYS A 159 4.81 16.80 17.51
C LYS A 159 3.71 17.43 18.39
N PRO A 160 2.93 18.42 17.93
CA PRO A 160 1.86 19.00 18.74
C PRO A 160 0.75 17.97 19.05
N ARG A 161 0.41 17.11 18.09
CA ARG A 161 -0.65 16.10 18.26
C ARG A 161 -0.28 15.01 19.26
N LYS A 162 0.96 14.52 19.23
CA LYS A 162 1.47 13.56 20.24
C LYS A 162 1.33 14.08 21.67
N LYS A 163 1.43 15.40 21.89
CA LYS A 163 1.25 16.03 23.21
C LYS A 163 -0.22 16.18 23.60
N ALA A 164 -1.11 16.30 22.62
CA ALA A 164 -2.51 16.67 22.84
C ALA A 164 -3.49 15.49 22.79
N ARG A 165 -3.08 14.33 22.28
CA ARG A 165 -3.98 13.20 21.99
C ARG A 165 -3.33 11.86 22.30
N PRO A 166 -4.14 10.84 22.66
CA PRO A 166 -3.65 9.47 22.72
C PRO A 166 -3.15 9.04 21.34
N TYR A 167 -2.06 8.27 21.34
CA TYR A 167 -1.48 7.67 20.15
C TYR A 167 -0.89 6.31 20.52
N TYR A 168 -0.71 5.46 19.51
CA TYR A 168 0.04 4.21 19.64
C TYR A 168 0.97 4.03 18.44
N GLU A 169 1.95 3.15 18.59
CA GLU A 169 2.82 2.74 17.49
C GLU A 169 2.24 1.48 16.84
N GLU A 170 2.10 1.50 15.51
CA GLU A 170 1.65 0.39 14.69
C GLU A 170 2.88 -0.12 13.91
N GLU A 171 3.43 -1.25 14.32
CA GLU A 171 4.50 -1.92 13.58
C GLU A 171 3.96 -2.57 12.32
N THR A 172 4.67 -2.40 11.23
CA THR A 172 4.29 -2.86 9.89
C THR A 172 5.50 -3.42 9.17
N ARG A 173 5.27 -4.33 8.23
CA ARG A 173 6.32 -4.90 7.38
C ARG A 173 6.05 -4.47 5.96
N ARG A 174 7.05 -3.85 5.34
CA ARG A 174 7.01 -3.44 3.94
C ARG A 174 7.90 -4.37 3.15
N ILE A 175 7.41 -4.83 2.02
CA ILE A 175 8.15 -5.71 1.13
C ILE A 175 8.17 -5.07 -0.25
N VAL A 176 9.36 -4.92 -0.82
CA VAL A 176 9.52 -4.57 -2.23
C VAL A 176 9.95 -5.83 -2.95
N ALA A 177 9.07 -6.36 -3.79
CA ALA A 177 9.34 -7.53 -4.62
C ALA A 177 9.43 -7.11 -6.09
N THR A 178 10.35 -7.69 -6.84
CA THR A 178 10.55 -7.37 -8.26
C THR A 178 10.44 -8.59 -9.15
N PHE A 179 9.94 -8.37 -10.36
CA PHE A 179 9.69 -9.41 -11.35
C PHE A 179 10.22 -8.98 -12.72
N GLN A 180 10.55 -9.95 -13.56
CA GLN A 180 10.86 -9.68 -14.96
C GLN A 180 9.61 -9.11 -15.63
N LYS A 181 9.77 -8.21 -16.59
CA LYS A 181 8.62 -7.69 -17.36
C LYS A 181 7.83 -8.82 -18.05
N SER A 182 8.49 -9.92 -18.41
CA SER A 182 7.87 -11.11 -19.01
C SER A 182 6.91 -11.85 -18.08
N CYS A 183 6.95 -11.59 -16.77
CA CYS A 183 6.01 -12.15 -15.80
C CYS A 183 4.65 -11.45 -15.81
N VAL A 184 4.55 -10.30 -16.49
CA VAL A 184 3.29 -9.58 -16.68
C VAL A 184 2.77 -9.88 -18.08
N SER A 185 1.55 -10.40 -18.14
CA SER A 185 0.83 -10.62 -19.40
C SER A 185 -0.29 -9.58 -19.57
N PRO A 186 -0.75 -9.27 -20.79
CA PRO A 186 -1.99 -8.53 -20.98
C PRO A 186 -3.16 -9.26 -20.29
N GLY A 187 -4.05 -8.51 -19.64
CA GLY A 187 -5.16 -9.07 -18.88
C GLY A 187 -4.92 -9.18 -17.37
N GLU A 188 -5.57 -10.17 -16.76
CA GLU A 188 -5.53 -10.40 -15.31
C GLU A 188 -4.21 -11.05 -14.88
N ASN A 189 -3.51 -10.43 -13.93
CA ASN A 189 -2.30 -10.97 -13.32
C ASN A 189 -2.50 -11.06 -11.81
N LYS A 190 -2.20 -12.23 -11.24
CA LYS A 190 -2.37 -12.50 -9.81
C LYS A 190 -1.06 -12.40 -9.07
N LEU A 191 -0.97 -11.46 -8.13
CA LEU A 191 0.09 -11.40 -7.15
C LEU A 191 -0.33 -12.18 -5.91
N GLU A 192 0.43 -13.20 -5.56
CA GLU A 192 0.25 -13.99 -4.34
C GLU A 192 1.32 -13.60 -3.32
N VAL A 193 0.88 -13.30 -2.10
CA VAL A 193 1.73 -13.05 -0.93
C VAL A 193 1.46 -14.15 0.07
N GLN A 194 2.47 -14.96 0.33
CA GLN A 194 2.46 -16.05 1.30
C GLN A 194 3.22 -15.60 2.55
N ILE A 195 2.68 -15.90 3.72
CA ILE A 195 3.35 -15.68 5.00
C ILE A 195 3.37 -17.03 5.71
N LEU A 196 4.57 -17.57 5.91
CA LEU A 196 4.81 -18.83 6.58
C LEU A 196 5.20 -18.58 8.04
N GLY A 197 4.22 -18.65 8.94
CA GLY A 197 4.44 -18.62 10.39
C GLY A 197 4.05 -19.95 11.02
N TYR A 198 3.29 -19.91 12.13
CA TYR A 198 2.63 -21.10 12.69
C TYR A 198 1.58 -21.70 11.75
N GLU A 199 1.02 -20.87 10.87
CA GLU A 199 0.09 -21.25 9.81
C GLU A 199 0.52 -20.57 8.50
N LEU A 200 0.11 -21.14 7.37
CA LEU A 200 0.30 -20.53 6.06
C LEU A 200 -0.85 -19.54 5.80
N LEU A 201 -0.53 -18.26 5.74
CA LEU A 201 -1.48 -17.22 5.32
C LEU A 201 -1.23 -16.86 3.87
N LEU A 202 -2.29 -16.83 3.06
CA LEU A 202 -2.22 -16.53 1.64
C LEU A 202 -3.10 -15.32 1.32
N PHE A 203 -2.48 -14.29 0.74
CA PHE A 203 -3.16 -13.08 0.27
C PHE A 203 -2.98 -12.95 -1.24
N ARG A 204 -4.09 -12.78 -1.96
CA ARG A 204 -4.10 -12.67 -3.42
C ARG A 204 -4.59 -11.31 -3.87
N PHE A 205 -3.94 -10.77 -4.89
CA PHE A 205 -4.25 -9.47 -5.48
C PHE A 205 -4.29 -9.58 -7.01
N ILE A 206 -5.35 -9.07 -7.60
CA ILE A 206 -5.53 -8.94 -9.04
C ILE A 206 -4.99 -7.60 -9.52
N PHE A 207 -4.18 -7.64 -10.57
CA PHE A 207 -3.72 -6.50 -11.35
C PHE A 207 -4.17 -6.66 -12.80
N GLN A 208 -4.91 -5.69 -13.31
CA GLN A 208 -5.41 -5.69 -14.68
C GLN A 208 -4.47 -4.89 -15.58
N TYR A 209 -3.82 -5.53 -16.56
CA TYR A 209 -2.95 -4.88 -17.55
C TYR A 209 -3.63 -4.79 -18.92
N ASP A 210 -3.34 -3.70 -19.62
CA ASP A 210 -3.80 -3.44 -20.98
C ASP A 210 -2.89 -4.13 -22.02
#